data_AF-A0A0G0LF36-F1
#
_entry.id   AF-A0A0G0LF36-F1
#
_cell.length_a   1.000
_cell.length_b   1.000
_cell.length_c   1.000
_cell.angle_alpha   90.00
_cell.angle_beta   90.00
_cell.angle_gamma   90.00
#
_symmetry.space_group_name_H-M   'P 1'
#
loop_
_entity.id
_entity.type
_entity.pdbx_description
1 polymer ?
#
loop_
_entity_poly.entity_id
_entity_poly.type
_entity_poly.pdbx_seq_one_letter_code
_entity_poly.pdbx_strand_id
1 'polypeptide(L)'
;MSWIFVAVSAYFLGAFAVLLDKFLLGSKRISSPQVYTFYVGIFGLGAFLFAPFGFDVPSAWQITISLISGAIYIGGIFALNLSINKAEASRVTPVVFSVVPIATYLISFIFNNEKLTVIQLGGV
;
A
#
# COMPACT_ATOMS: atom_id res chain seq x y z
N MET A 1 22.24 -4.75 3.64
CA MET A 1 22.06 -5.13 5.06
C MET A 1 21.14 -4.18 5.82
N SER A 2 21.04 -2.88 5.49
CA SER A 2 20.04 -1.96 6.06
C SER A 2 18.59 -2.24 5.66
N TRP A 3 18.38 -2.82 4.47
CA TRP A 3 17.03 -3.05 3.91
C TRP A 3 16.14 -3.95 4.79
N ILE A 4 16.71 -4.90 5.54
CA ILE A 4 15.92 -5.79 6.41
C ILE A 4 15.29 -5.01 7.56
N PHE A 5 16.01 -4.04 8.13
CA PHE A 5 15.48 -3.18 9.18
C PHE A 5 14.36 -2.29 8.66
N VAL A 6 14.52 -1.76 7.43
CA VAL A 6 13.47 -1.00 6.76
C VAL A 6 12.24 -1.87 6.52
N ALA A 7 12.42 -3.08 6.01
CA ALA A 7 11.33 -4.03 5.75
C ALA A 7 10.59 -4.40 7.05
N VAL A 8 11.30 -4.81 8.09
CA VAL A 8 10.71 -5.16 9.40
C VAL A 8 9.94 -3.98 9.99
N SER A 9 10.50 -2.77 9.91
CA SER A 9 9.83 -1.55 10.38
C SER A 9 8.58 -1.26 9.57
N ALA A 10 8.63 -1.41 8.24
CA ALA A 10 7.47 -1.21 7.37
C ALA A 10 6.35 -2.22 7.67
N TYR A 11 6.67 -3.50 7.87
CA TYR A 11 5.69 -4.51 8.25
C TYR A 11 5.10 -4.26 9.64
N PHE A 12 5.92 -3.83 10.60
CA PHE A 12 5.44 -3.47 11.94
C PHE A 12 4.47 -2.28 11.90
N LEU A 13 4.84 -1.20 11.20
CA LEU A 13 3.98 -0.03 11.03
C LEU A 13 2.71 -0.37 10.23
N GLY A 14 2.82 -1.23 9.21
CA GLY A 14 1.68 -1.74 8.45
C GLY A 14 0.71 -2.55 9.31
N ALA A 15 1.21 -3.40 10.21
CA ALA A 15 0.37 -4.13 11.16
C ALA A 15 -0.36 -3.18 12.12
N PHE A 16 0.32 -2.13 12.61
CA PHE A 16 -0.31 -1.10 13.42
C PHE A 16 -1.40 -0.33 12.65
N ALA A 17 -1.13 0.04 11.39
CA ALA A 17 -2.11 0.69 10.53
C ALA A 17 -3.36 -0.17 10.35
N VAL A 18 -3.21 -1.46 10.06
CA VAL A 18 -4.33 -2.41 9.90
C VAL A 18 -5.18 -2.52 11.18
N LEU A 19 -4.55 -2.50 12.35
CA LEU A 19 -5.26 -2.49 13.63
C LEU A 19 -6.09 -1.21 13.79
N LEU A 20 -5.54 -0.05 13.41
CA LEU A 20 -6.25 1.21 13.42
C LEU A 20 -7.40 1.23 12.40
N ASP A 21 -7.19 0.72 11.19
CA ASP A 21 -8.23 0.62 10.15
C ASP A 21 -9.42 -0.17 10.68
N LYS A 22 -9.15 -1.35 11.25
CA LYS A 22 -10.19 -2.22 11.83
C LYS A 22 -10.84 -1.59 13.05
N PHE A 23 -10.08 -0.90 13.89
CA PHE A 23 -10.65 -0.18 15.03
C PHE A 23 -11.59 0.93 14.56
N LEU A 24 -11.18 1.77 13.61
CA LEU A 24 -11.97 2.91 13.15
C LEU A 24 -13.20 2.49 12.33
N LEU A 25 -13.02 1.55 11.40
CA LEU A 25 -14.10 1.09 10.51
C LEU A 25 -14.97 0.01 11.14
N GLY A 26 -14.38 -0.91 11.91
CA GLY A 26 -15.08 -2.03 12.53
C GLY A 26 -15.92 -1.61 13.74
N SER A 27 -15.45 -0.65 14.54
CA SER A 27 -16.25 -0.09 15.65
C SER A 27 -17.23 1.01 15.22
N LYS A 28 -17.41 1.23 13.91
CA LYS A 28 -18.27 2.26 13.32
C LYS A 28 -17.98 3.70 13.81
N ARG A 29 -16.75 3.99 14.25
CA ARG A 29 -16.32 5.37 14.56
C ARG A 29 -16.27 6.22 13.29
N ILE A 30 -15.98 5.58 12.16
CA ILE A 30 -16.12 6.17 10.83
C ILE A 30 -17.04 5.26 10.03
N SER A 31 -18.26 5.72 9.80
CA SER A 31 -19.32 4.89 9.20
C SER A 31 -19.13 4.62 7.71
N SER A 32 -18.30 5.40 7.02
CA SER A 32 -18.10 5.29 5.57
C SER A 32 -16.64 4.93 5.25
N PRO A 33 -16.38 3.74 4.68
CA PRO A 33 -15.07 3.36 4.15
C PRO A 33 -14.55 4.31 3.05
N GLN A 34 -15.46 4.93 2.29
CA GLN A 34 -15.15 5.94 1.28
C GLN A 34 -14.52 7.18 1.93
N VAL A 35 -15.20 7.74 2.94
CA VAL A 35 -14.73 8.92 3.67
C VAL A 35 -13.41 8.62 4.36
N TYR A 36 -13.28 7.44 4.97
CA TYR A 36 -12.02 7.05 5.59
C TYR A 36 -10.86 6.99 4.60
N THR A 37 -11.07 6.34 3.44
CA THR A 37 -10.04 6.22 2.40
C THR A 37 -9.65 7.58 1.83
N PHE A 38 -10.61 8.49 1.68
CA PHE A 38 -10.33 9.87 1.26
C PHE A 38 -9.36 10.57 2.23
N TYR A 39 -9.59 10.45 3.54
CA TYR A 39 -8.68 11.02 4.53
C TYR A 39 -7.30 10.35 4.51
N VAL A 40 -7.23 9.01 4.36
CA VAL A 40 -5.95 8.30 4.18
C VAL A 40 -5.18 8.84 2.98
N GLY A 41 -5.87 9.08 1.85
CA GLY A 41 -5.26 9.71 0.67
C GLY A 41 -4.76 11.13 0.92
N ILE A 42 -5.55 11.96 1.63
CA ILE A 42 -5.14 13.33 2.02
C ILE A 42 -3.91 13.31 2.91
N PHE A 43 -3.80 12.37 3.86
CA PHE A 43 -2.61 12.28 4.72
C PHE A 43 -1.32 12.07 3.92
N GLY A 44 -1.39 11.48 2.72
CA GLY A 44 -0.26 11.40 1.79
C GLY A 44 0.32 12.76 1.39
N LEU A 45 -0.49 13.83 1.39
CA LEU A 45 -0.01 15.20 1.15
C LEU A 45 0.94 15.70 2.26
N GLY A 46 0.96 15.05 3.42
CA GLY A 46 1.94 15.32 4.48
C GLY A 46 3.38 15.16 4.01
N ALA A 47 3.63 14.43 2.92
CA ALA A 47 4.94 14.36 2.28
C ALA A 47 5.49 15.74 1.87
N PHE A 48 4.62 16.70 1.51
CA PHE A 48 5.03 18.07 1.17
C PHE A 48 5.61 18.86 2.35
N LEU A 49 5.39 18.43 3.60
CA LEU A 49 6.06 19.02 4.76
C LEU A 49 7.57 18.83 4.70
N PHE A 50 8.05 17.83 3.96
CA PHE A 50 9.47 17.61 3.73
C PHE A 50 10.02 18.37 2.51
N ALA A 51 9.20 19.15 1.81
CA ALA A 51 9.64 19.91 0.64
C ALA A 51 10.81 20.89 0.92
N PRO A 52 10.92 21.55 2.10
CA PRO A 52 12.06 22.41 2.40
C PRO A 52 13.41 21.68 2.44
N PHE A 53 13.43 20.35 2.53
CA PHE A 53 14.64 19.54 2.69
C PHE A 53 15.23 19.05 1.35
N GLY A 54 15.14 19.88 0.30
CA GLY A 54 15.71 19.58 -1.02
C GLY A 54 14.69 19.06 -2.04
N PHE A 55 13.50 19.65 -2.08
CA PHE A 55 12.50 19.34 -3.11
C PHE A 55 13.00 19.69 -4.51
N ASP A 56 12.96 18.70 -5.39
CA ASP A 56 13.17 18.86 -6.83
C ASP A 56 11.88 18.52 -7.56
N VAL A 57 11.56 19.29 -8.59
CA VAL A 57 10.33 19.10 -9.37
C VAL A 57 10.60 18.05 -10.45
N PRO A 58 9.92 16.89 -10.41
CA PRO A 58 10.13 15.85 -11.42
C PRO A 58 9.66 16.30 -12.81
N SER A 59 10.13 15.59 -13.84
CA SER A 59 9.64 15.82 -15.21
C SER A 59 8.13 15.60 -15.32
N ALA A 60 7.49 16.27 -16.29
CA ALA A 60 6.04 16.14 -16.52
C ALA A 60 5.60 14.67 -16.69
N TRP A 61 6.43 13.86 -17.38
CA TRP A 61 6.19 12.42 -17.54
C TRP A 61 6.18 11.66 -16.21
N GLN A 62 7.15 11.93 -15.34
CA GLN A 62 7.23 11.30 -14.02
C GLN A 62 6.03 11.69 -13.14
N ILE A 63 5.59 12.96 -13.23
CA ILE A 63 4.40 13.44 -12.53
C ILE A 63 3.15 12.67 -13.01
N THR A 64 2.97 12.51 -14.32
CA THR A 64 1.83 11.77 -14.88
C THR A 64 1.80 10.32 -14.39
N ILE A 65 2.92 9.60 -14.46
CA ILE A 65 2.99 8.21 -13.96
C ILE A 65 2.71 8.17 -12.45
N SER A 66 3.23 9.13 -11.68
CA SER A 66 3.04 9.18 -10.23
C SER A 66 1.58 9.41 -9.86
N LEU A 67 0.86 10.27 -10.59
CA LEU A 67 -0.57 10.51 -10.39
C LEU A 67 -1.41 9.27 -10.71
N ILE A 68 -1.11 8.58 -11.82
CA ILE A 68 -1.79 7.31 -12.19
C ILE A 68 -1.53 6.25 -11.12
N SER A 69 -0.27 6.11 -10.68
CA SER A 69 0.12 5.16 -9.63
C SER A 69 -0.59 5.46 -8.31
N GLY A 70 -0.69 6.75 -7.94
CA GLY A 70 -1.43 7.19 -6.77
C GLY A 70 -2.93 6.88 -6.85
N ALA A 71 -3.55 7.09 -8.01
CA ALA A 71 -4.97 6.76 -8.21
C ALA A 71 -5.23 5.24 -8.07
N ILE A 72 -4.37 4.40 -8.66
CA ILE A 72 -4.45 2.94 -8.51
C ILE A 72 -4.26 2.53 -7.05
N TYR A 73 -3.26 3.12 -6.37
CA TYR A 73 -2.98 2.87 -4.96
C TYR A 73 -4.19 3.21 -4.05
N ILE A 74 -4.78 4.39 -4.22
CA ILE A 74 -5.98 4.79 -3.46
C ILE A 74 -7.15 3.84 -3.75
N GLY A 75 -7.32 3.38 -4.99
CA GLY A 75 -8.30 2.35 -5.34
C GLY A 75 -8.07 1.04 -4.58
N GLY A 76 -6.81 0.62 -4.44
CA GLY A 76 -6.41 -0.55 -3.65
C GLY A 76 -6.71 -0.38 -2.15
N ILE A 77 -6.36 0.77 -1.57
CA ILE A 77 -6.68 1.10 -0.16
C ILE A 77 -8.19 1.13 0.05
N PHE A 78 -8.96 1.65 -0.89
CA PHE A 78 -10.42 1.64 -0.81
C PHE A 78 -10.97 0.21 -0.75
N ALA A 79 -10.50 -0.68 -1.64
CA ALA A 79 -10.90 -2.08 -1.63
C ALA A 79 -10.48 -2.81 -0.34
N LEU A 80 -9.32 -2.49 0.22
CA LEU A 80 -8.85 -3.01 1.51
C LEU A 80 -9.78 -2.55 2.66
N ASN A 81 -10.08 -1.25 2.72
CA ASN A 81 -10.95 -0.67 3.75
C ASN A 81 -12.38 -1.22 3.67
N LEU A 82 -12.92 -1.44 2.48
CA LEU A 82 -14.20 -2.12 2.29
C LEU A 82 -14.17 -3.54 2.86
N SER A 83 -13.08 -4.27 2.62
CA SER A 83 -12.91 -5.64 3.11
C SER A 83 -12.78 -5.69 4.64
N ILE A 84 -11.95 -4.82 5.23
CA ILE A 84 -11.75 -4.70 6.68
C ILE A 84 -13.05 -4.26 7.40
N ASN A 85 -13.87 -3.43 6.76
CA ASN A 85 -15.16 -3.05 7.31
C ASN A 85 -16.15 -4.22 7.38
N LYS A 86 -16.05 -5.19 6.45
CA LYS A 86 -16.97 -6.34 6.36
C LYS A 86 -16.49 -7.60 7.08
N ALA A 87 -15.20 -7.73 7.36
CA ALA A 87 -14.60 -8.95 7.90
C ALA A 87 -13.51 -8.65 8.94
N GLU A 88 -13.01 -9.68 9.61
CA GLU A 88 -11.90 -9.54 10.55
C GLU A 88 -10.59 -9.23 9.84
N ALA A 89 -9.82 -8.28 10.39
CA ALA A 89 -8.54 -7.88 9.81
C ALA A 89 -7.58 -9.06 9.69
N SER A 90 -7.56 -9.95 10.68
CA SER A 90 -6.77 -11.19 10.69
C SER A 90 -7.11 -12.18 9.56
N ARG A 91 -8.25 -12.01 8.89
CA ARG A 91 -8.65 -12.81 7.73
C ARG A 91 -8.41 -12.08 6.42
N VAL A 92 -8.69 -10.78 6.39
CA VAL A 92 -8.55 -9.96 5.18
C VAL A 92 -7.08 -9.74 4.82
N THR A 93 -6.26 -9.37 5.80
CA THR A 93 -4.90 -8.92 5.51
C THR A 93 -3.96 -10.02 5.06
N PRO A 94 -4.00 -11.27 5.56
CA PRO A 94 -3.19 -12.35 4.98
C PRO A 94 -3.54 -12.58 3.52
N VAL A 95 -4.83 -12.60 3.15
CA VAL A 95 -5.25 -12.82 1.77
C VAL A 95 -4.74 -11.70 0.86
N VAL A 96 -4.95 -10.43 1.24
CA VAL A 96 -4.50 -9.30 0.43
C VAL A 96 -2.98 -9.29 0.29
N PHE A 97 -2.25 -9.40 1.40
CA PHE A 97 -0.78 -9.32 1.38
C PHE A 97 -0.10 -10.54 0.78
N SER A 98 -0.73 -11.72 0.76
CA SER A 98 -0.22 -12.89 0.02
C SER A 98 -0.43 -12.77 -1.49
N VAL A 99 -1.49 -12.09 -1.94
CA VAL A 99 -1.73 -11.89 -3.38
C VAL A 99 -0.81 -10.84 -3.98
N VAL A 100 -0.41 -9.82 -3.21
CA VAL A 100 0.49 -8.75 -3.67
C VAL A 100 1.79 -9.25 -4.29
N PRO A 101 2.64 -10.08 -3.63
CA PRO A 101 3.91 -10.52 -4.22
C PRO A 101 3.70 -11.34 -5.51
N ILE A 102 2.68 -12.18 -5.56
CA ILE A 102 2.30 -12.94 -6.77
C ILE A 102 1.93 -11.98 -7.90
N ALA A 103 1.05 -11.01 -7.64
CA ALA A 103 0.64 -10.02 -8.63
C ALA A 103 1.82 -9.14 -9.10
N THR A 104 2.66 -8.70 -8.16
CA THR A 104 3.87 -7.91 -8.45
C THR A 104 4.84 -8.70 -9.33
N TYR A 105 5.09 -9.98 -9.02
CA TYR A 105 5.96 -10.82 -9.83
C TYR A 105 5.38 -11.04 -11.24
N LEU A 106 4.08 -11.36 -11.36
CA LEU A 106 3.44 -11.55 -12.66
C LEU A 106 3.54 -10.29 -13.54
N ILE A 107 3.31 -9.12 -12.96
CA ILE A 107 3.47 -7.84 -13.67
C ILE A 107 4.94 -7.64 -14.07
N SER A 108 5.88 -7.80 -13.12
CA SER A 108 7.33 -7.65 -13.37
C SER A 108 7.82 -8.58 -14.50
N PHE A 109 7.32 -9.82 -14.52
CA PHE A 109 7.62 -10.81 -15.54
C PHE A 109 7.10 -10.39 -16.93
N ILE A 110 5.87 -9.88 -17.03
CA ILE A 110 5.30 -9.37 -18.30
C ILE A 110 6.15 -8.23 -18.88
N PHE A 111 6.66 -7.35 -18.02
CA PHE A 111 7.52 -6.24 -18.43
C PHE A 111 9.00 -6.63 -18.61
N ASN A 112 9.35 -7.92 -18.43
CA ASN A 112 10.72 -8.43 -18.49
C ASN A 112 11.70 -7.72 -17.53
N ASN A 113 11.20 -7.17 -16.43
CA ASN A 113 12.02 -6.44 -15.46
C ASN A 113 12.81 -7.38 -14.54
N GLU A 114 12.26 -8.56 -14.22
CA GLU A 114 12.91 -9.55 -13.35
C GLU A 114 12.78 -10.97 -13.89
N LYS A 115 13.83 -11.77 -13.67
CA LYS A 115 13.85 -13.22 -13.94
C LYS A 115 14.27 -13.94 -12.67
N LEU A 116 13.33 -14.63 -12.05
CA LEU A 116 13.57 -15.40 -10.84
C LEU A 116 14.02 -16.83 -11.19
N THR A 117 14.94 -17.35 -10.38
CA THR A 117 15.28 -18.78 -10.40
C THR A 117 14.13 -19.61 -9.82
N VAL A 118 14.13 -20.92 -10.09
CA VAL A 118 13.10 -21.85 -9.56
C VAL A 118 13.02 -21.82 -8.03
N ILE A 119 14.15 -21.64 -7.35
CA ILE A 119 14.19 -21.54 -5.88
C ILE A 119 13.54 -20.24 -5.40
N GLN A 120 13.79 -19.13 -6.08
CA GLN A 120 13.18 -17.83 -5.74
C GLN A 120 11.68 -17.81 -6.02
N LEU A 121 11.22 -18.51 -7.06
CA LEU A 121 9.80 -18.68 -7.35
C LEU A 121 9.04 -19.39 -6.22
N GLY A 122 9.68 -20.31 -5.50
CA GLY A 122 9.07 -20.93 -4.32
C GLY A 122 8.88 -19.99 -3.12
N GLY A 123 9.51 -18.81 -3.14
CA GLY A 123 9.36 -17.78 -2.11
C GLY A 123 8.42 -16.63 -2.48
N VAL A 124 7.86 -16.64 -3.70
CA VAL A 124 6.83 -15.69 -4.17
C VAL A 124 5.45 -16.18 -3.76
#